data_AF-A0A8S1UEZ9-F1
#
_entry.id   AF-A0A8S1UEZ9-F1
#
_cell.length_a   1.000
_cell.length_b   1.000
_cell.length_c   1.000
_cell.angle_alpha   90.00
_cell.angle_beta   90.00
_cell.angle_gamma   90.00
#
_symmetry.space_group_name_H-M   'P 1'
#
loop_
_entity.id
_entity.type
_entity.pdbx_description
1 polymer ?
#
loop_
_entity_poly.entity_id
_entity_poly.type
_entity_poly.pdbx_seq_one_letter_code
_entity_poly.pdbx_strand_id
1 'polypeptide(L)'
;MELEKTLHRVQERILTHQCAPQIMNICSKILLSMVSINLLIIWGLSNRTINQISFDQETKDNIYHFSIIDEDNTMLMMKYAKTQELLHLKTELLQSHNFTIINISIDYNNYFDSNLQKLLSLTTNLETLFLHDIAYSIQSDIYVKNNATNQTYIWKEKRAPQNQLGKIIQHLWEFSIITFGLFISSAISSLYIKITIICAPVIIIIMLEVSYLFGNRQIFPIFLARAFPWIGLYLNILDRTQRSKKQLIIAFALMLFLIYFIYLSSVIIGGFLLFKSQVPFSLEDNFFGLVTVNEFASLLFLRTRSSLYFVPKFTIIYYYLFLWYVQSTNYGFYSLAMLTLSYVCLGTFCLFIYLYEIPSLGWNPLSYYTPTIDRPRCYYLPVFSLNWVNDLPQLWSMFYPLHGRRYFQIQNLALVDRNFPLLNNLLDIEMQEQQ
;
A
#
# COMPACT_ATOMS: atom_id res chain seq x y z
N MET A 1 6.07 -20.46 14.35
CA MET A 1 5.26 -21.35 13.48
C MET A 1 3.76 -21.29 13.81
N GLU A 2 3.38 -21.33 15.09
CA GLU A 2 1.96 -21.30 15.52
C GLU A 2 1.12 -20.15 14.93
N LEU A 3 1.68 -18.93 14.83
CA LEU A 3 0.97 -17.82 14.18
C LEU A 3 0.56 -18.17 12.73
N GLU A 4 1.50 -18.71 11.94
CA GLU A 4 1.24 -19.11 10.54
C GLU A 4 0.23 -20.27 10.46
N LYS A 5 0.24 -21.20 11.44
CA LYS A 5 -0.78 -22.26 11.53
C LYS A 5 -2.18 -21.69 11.80
N THR A 6 -2.29 -20.77 12.74
CA THR A 6 -3.54 -20.08 13.06
C THR A 6 -4.06 -19.31 11.85
N LEU A 7 -3.17 -18.58 11.17
CA LEU A 7 -3.50 -17.88 9.94
C LEU A 7 -3.98 -18.85 8.85
N HIS A 8 -3.32 -20.00 8.67
CA HIS A 8 -3.75 -21.02 7.71
C HIS A 8 -5.16 -21.55 8.02
N ARG A 9 -5.47 -21.87 9.28
CA ARG A 9 -6.83 -22.28 9.68
C ARG A 9 -7.87 -21.20 9.40
N VAL A 10 -7.54 -19.93 9.62
CA VAL A 10 -8.44 -18.80 9.33
C VAL A 10 -8.69 -18.69 7.83
N GLN A 11 -7.65 -18.74 7.01
CA GLN A 11 -7.78 -18.70 5.55
C GLN A 11 -8.58 -19.90 5.04
N GLU A 12 -8.29 -21.11 5.50
CA GLU A 12 -9.02 -22.33 5.13
C GLU A 12 -10.52 -22.17 5.40
N ARG A 13 -10.91 -21.65 6.58
CA ARG A 13 -12.32 -21.36 6.90
C ARG A 13 -12.96 -20.32 5.97
N ILE A 14 -12.20 -19.31 5.56
CA ILE A 14 -12.69 -18.27 4.65
C ILE A 14 -12.87 -18.84 3.24
N LEU A 15 -11.90 -19.61 2.75
CA LEU A 15 -11.85 -20.12 1.38
C LEU A 15 -12.71 -21.37 1.15
N THR A 16 -13.01 -22.14 2.20
CA THR A 16 -13.92 -23.31 2.13
C THR A 16 -15.40 -22.91 2.02
N HIS A 17 -15.72 -21.63 2.23
CA HIS A 17 -17.08 -21.14 2.10
C HIS A 17 -17.59 -21.30 0.65
N GLN A 18 -18.81 -21.82 0.48
CA GLN A 18 -19.36 -22.18 -0.85
C GLN A 18 -19.38 -21.01 -1.85
N CYS A 19 -19.63 -19.78 -1.37
CA CYS A 19 -19.65 -18.59 -2.21
C CYS A 19 -18.26 -18.02 -2.55
N ALA A 20 -17.20 -18.40 -1.83
CA ALA A 20 -15.86 -17.84 -2.01
C ALA A 20 -15.33 -17.91 -3.46
N PRO A 21 -15.39 -19.05 -4.19
CA PRO A 21 -14.89 -19.11 -5.57
C PRO A 21 -15.66 -18.22 -6.53
N GLN A 22 -16.99 -18.15 -6.40
CA GLN A 22 -17.82 -17.30 -7.25
C GLN A 22 -17.53 -15.83 -7.00
N ILE A 23 -17.46 -15.42 -5.73
CA ILE A 23 -17.15 -14.04 -5.33
C ILE A 23 -15.76 -13.64 -5.85
N MET A 24 -14.72 -14.45 -5.62
CA MET A 24 -13.36 -14.10 -6.03
C MET A 24 -13.22 -13.99 -7.57
N ASN A 25 -13.89 -14.86 -8.32
CA ASN A 25 -13.93 -14.78 -9.79
C ASN A 25 -14.62 -13.49 -10.26
N ILE A 26 -15.82 -13.20 -9.74
CA ILE A 26 -16.59 -12.01 -10.10
C ILE A 26 -15.81 -10.74 -9.72
N CYS A 27 -15.29 -10.66 -8.50
CA CYS A 27 -14.49 -9.53 -8.03
C CYS A 27 -13.26 -9.32 -8.93
N SER A 28 -12.53 -10.37 -9.29
CA SER A 28 -11.35 -10.24 -10.17
C SER A 28 -11.72 -9.65 -11.54
N LYS A 29 -12.81 -10.11 -12.15
CA LYS A 29 -13.28 -9.61 -13.45
C LYS A 29 -13.74 -8.16 -13.37
N ILE A 30 -14.54 -7.81 -12.36
CA ILE A 30 -15.02 -6.44 -12.17
C ILE A 30 -13.84 -5.51 -11.94
N LEU A 31 -12.95 -5.82 -11.01
CA LEU A 31 -11.80 -4.96 -10.69
C LEU A 31 -10.89 -4.77 -11.91
N LEU A 32 -10.56 -5.84 -12.63
CA LEU A 32 -9.73 -5.74 -13.84
C LEU A 32 -10.46 -4.99 -14.98
N SER A 33 -11.78 -5.08 -15.09
CA SER A 33 -12.53 -4.26 -16.06
C SER A 33 -12.52 -2.77 -15.71
N MET A 34 -12.60 -2.44 -14.42
CA MET A 34 -12.50 -1.05 -13.93
C MET A 34 -11.13 -0.44 -14.22
N VAL A 35 -10.06 -1.25 -14.25
CA VAL A 35 -8.73 -0.80 -14.69
C VAL A 35 -8.77 -0.33 -16.15
N SER A 36 -9.36 -1.14 -17.04
CA SER A 36 -9.48 -0.76 -18.45
C SER A 36 -10.32 0.50 -18.64
N ILE A 37 -11.41 0.64 -17.88
CA ILE A 37 -12.26 1.83 -17.89
C ILE A 37 -11.46 3.06 -17.43
N ASN A 38 -10.76 2.98 -16.28
CA ASN A 38 -9.97 4.09 -15.77
C ASN A 38 -8.83 4.48 -16.73
N LEU A 39 -8.16 3.52 -17.35
CA LEU A 39 -7.12 3.81 -18.35
C LEU A 39 -7.71 4.49 -19.60
N LEU A 40 -8.90 4.08 -20.03
CA LEU A 40 -9.60 4.72 -21.14
C LEU A 40 -10.03 6.15 -20.78
N ILE A 41 -10.46 6.39 -19.54
CA ILE A 41 -10.77 7.73 -19.03
C ILE A 41 -9.50 8.59 -19.01
N ILE A 42 -8.38 8.09 -18.48
CA ILE A 42 -7.09 8.80 -18.46
C ILE A 42 -6.68 9.17 -19.90
N TRP A 43 -6.78 8.22 -20.83
CA TRP A 43 -6.46 8.44 -22.25
C TRP A 43 -7.41 9.46 -22.91
N GLY A 44 -8.71 9.38 -22.64
CA GLY A 44 -9.70 10.32 -23.16
C GLY A 44 -9.46 11.74 -22.65
N LEU A 45 -9.16 11.89 -21.36
CA LEU A 45 -8.85 13.17 -20.75
C LEU A 45 -7.48 13.72 -21.16
N SER A 46 -6.48 12.87 -21.45
CA SER A 46 -5.18 13.35 -21.95
C SER A 46 -5.26 13.87 -23.38
N ASN A 47 -6.20 13.36 -24.18
CA ASN A 47 -6.41 13.76 -25.57
C ASN A 47 -7.49 14.84 -25.72
N ARG A 48 -7.97 15.42 -24.63
CA ARG A 48 -8.97 16.49 -24.69
C ARG A 48 -8.39 17.75 -25.35
N THR A 49 -9.29 18.55 -25.93
CA THR A 49 -8.97 19.91 -26.36
C THR A 49 -8.62 20.75 -25.14
N ILE A 50 -7.47 21.40 -25.19
CA ILE A 50 -6.96 22.24 -24.11
C ILE A 50 -7.57 23.62 -24.27
N ASN A 51 -8.26 24.09 -23.23
CA ASN A 51 -8.79 25.43 -23.22
C ASN A 51 -7.64 26.41 -23.04
N GLN A 52 -7.38 27.24 -24.06
CA GLN A 52 -6.36 28.27 -23.96
C GLN A 52 -6.85 29.39 -23.04
N ILE A 53 -6.37 29.40 -21.81
CA ILE A 53 -6.62 30.48 -20.88
C ILE A 53 -5.56 31.56 -21.13
N SER A 54 -5.98 32.69 -21.69
CA SER A 54 -5.13 33.86 -21.90
C SER A 54 -5.02 34.69 -20.62
N PHE A 55 -3.81 34.81 -20.08
CA PHE A 55 -3.50 35.77 -19.03
C PHE A 55 -2.65 36.90 -19.62
N ASP A 56 -2.84 38.12 -19.12
CA ASP A 56 -1.98 39.23 -19.49
C ASP A 56 -0.60 39.01 -18.84
N GLN A 57 0.39 38.67 -19.65
CA GLN A 57 1.71 38.29 -19.18
C GLN A 57 2.60 39.51 -18.90
N GLU A 58 2.23 40.70 -19.38
CA GLU A 58 3.05 41.91 -19.31
C GLU A 58 2.99 42.57 -17.94
N THR A 59 1.84 42.48 -17.27
CA THR A 59 1.59 43.08 -15.95
C THR A 59 2.02 42.16 -14.81
N LYS A 60 3.05 42.56 -14.05
CA LYS A 60 3.55 41.79 -12.88
C LYS A 60 2.64 41.85 -11.65
N ASP A 61 1.73 42.83 -11.60
CA ASP A 61 0.96 43.17 -10.40
C ASP A 61 -0.47 42.60 -10.41
N ASN A 62 -0.83 41.82 -11.43
CA ASN A 62 -2.14 41.22 -11.54
C ASN A 62 -2.24 39.90 -10.75
N ILE A 63 -3.32 39.76 -9.99
CA ILE A 63 -3.74 38.51 -9.37
C ILE A 63 -5.05 38.08 -10.02
N TYR A 64 -5.05 36.88 -10.58
CA TYR A 64 -6.23 36.32 -11.23
C TYR A 64 -6.95 35.38 -10.28
N HIS A 65 -8.21 35.68 -10.00
CA HIS A 65 -9.11 34.77 -9.30
C HIS A 65 -9.96 34.06 -10.34
N PHE A 66 -9.74 32.77 -10.49
CA PHE A 66 -10.49 31.93 -11.42
C PHE A 66 -11.51 31.10 -10.65
N SER A 67 -12.79 31.21 -11.03
CA SER A 67 -13.87 30.40 -10.47
C SER A 67 -14.59 29.61 -11.57
N ILE A 68 -14.75 28.31 -11.34
CA ILE A 68 -15.67 27.47 -12.10
C ILE A 68 -16.95 27.37 -11.29
N ILE A 69 -18.06 27.80 -11.88
CA ILE A 69 -19.37 27.89 -11.22
C ILE A 69 -20.33 26.97 -11.96
N ASP A 70 -21.10 26.18 -11.21
CA ASP A 70 -22.23 25.42 -11.74
C ASP A 70 -23.50 25.94 -11.06
N GLU A 71 -24.34 26.63 -11.83
CA GLU A 71 -25.48 27.40 -11.31
C GLU A 71 -25.05 28.40 -10.22
N ASP A 72 -25.38 28.13 -8.95
CA ASP A 72 -25.02 28.97 -7.80
C ASP A 72 -23.83 28.41 -6.99
N ASN A 73 -23.33 27.22 -7.34
CA ASN A 73 -22.30 26.53 -6.58
C ASN A 73 -20.90 26.77 -7.19
N THR A 74 -19.98 27.28 -6.38
CA THR A 74 -18.57 27.38 -6.74
C THR A 74 -17.91 26.00 -6.65
N MET A 75 -17.64 25.39 -7.81
CA MET A 75 -17.05 24.05 -7.90
C MET A 75 -15.53 24.09 -7.72
N LEU A 76 -14.87 25.12 -8.23
CA LEU A 76 -13.43 25.31 -8.11
C LEU A 76 -13.09 26.78 -7.99
N MET A 77 -12.17 27.14 -7.08
CA MET A 77 -11.64 28.50 -6.96
C MET A 77 -10.11 28.47 -6.86
N MET A 78 -9.46 29.06 -7.86
CA MET A 78 -8.01 29.09 -8.00
C MET A 78 -7.52 30.53 -8.06
N LYS A 79 -6.35 30.79 -7.48
CA LYS A 79 -5.62 32.05 -7.63
C LYS A 79 -4.39 31.81 -8.48
N TYR A 80 -4.18 32.65 -9.47
CA TYR A 80 -2.96 32.64 -10.28
C TYR A 80 -2.23 33.97 -10.12
N ALA A 81 -0.91 33.91 -9.98
CA ALA A 81 -0.03 35.07 -9.98
C ALA A 81 1.31 34.72 -10.63
N LYS A 82 2.00 35.73 -11.15
CA LYS A 82 3.33 35.57 -11.76
C LYS A 82 4.44 35.40 -10.72
N THR A 83 4.24 35.92 -9.51
CA THR A 83 5.17 35.79 -8.39
C THR A 83 4.51 35.00 -7.26
N GLN A 84 5.30 34.14 -6.61
CA GLN A 84 4.80 33.25 -5.57
C GLN A 84 4.29 34.03 -4.35
N GLU A 85 4.97 35.13 -4.00
CA GLU A 85 4.70 35.92 -2.80
C GLU A 85 3.28 36.51 -2.83
N LEU A 86 2.80 36.93 -4.00
CA LEU A 86 1.46 37.52 -4.17
C LEU A 86 0.34 36.55 -3.81
N LEU A 87 0.53 35.24 -3.99
CA LEU A 87 -0.49 34.23 -3.68
C LEU A 87 -0.76 34.08 -2.17
N HIS A 88 0.19 34.50 -1.34
CA HIS A 88 0.15 34.34 0.11
C HIS A 88 -0.22 35.63 0.84
N LEU A 89 -0.27 36.76 0.15
CA LEU A 89 -0.66 38.03 0.76
C LEU A 89 -2.14 38.02 1.18
N LYS A 90 -2.40 38.63 2.33
CA LYS A 90 -3.77 38.90 2.79
C LYS A 90 -4.41 39.94 1.88
N THR A 91 -5.72 39.85 1.70
CA THR A 91 -6.52 40.78 0.88
C THR A 91 -6.35 42.24 1.31
N GLU A 92 -6.20 42.51 2.60
CA GLU A 92 -5.96 43.85 3.15
C GLU A 92 -4.66 44.48 2.61
N LEU A 93 -3.58 43.70 2.56
CA LEU A 93 -2.27 44.14 2.04
C LEU A 93 -2.29 44.31 0.51
N LEU A 94 -3.07 43.47 -0.17
CA LEU A 94 -3.27 43.60 -1.60
C LEU A 94 -3.96 44.92 -1.95
N GLN A 95 -4.96 45.31 -1.16
CA GLN A 95 -5.68 46.57 -1.31
C GLN A 95 -4.80 47.78 -0.97
N SER A 96 -3.95 47.70 0.06
CA SER A 96 -3.09 48.82 0.47
C SER A 96 -1.99 49.15 -0.54
N HIS A 97 -1.58 48.18 -1.36
CA HIS A 97 -0.50 48.33 -2.35
C HIS A 97 -1.01 48.46 -3.79
N ASN A 98 -2.31 48.69 -3.99
CA ASN A 98 -2.95 48.88 -5.31
C ASN A 98 -2.73 47.70 -6.29
N PHE A 99 -2.68 46.46 -5.81
CA PHE A 99 -2.67 45.29 -6.69
C PHE A 99 -4.03 45.10 -7.36
N THR A 100 -4.02 44.74 -8.63
CA THR A 100 -5.21 44.53 -9.47
C THR A 100 -5.68 43.08 -9.35
N ILE A 101 -6.91 42.89 -8.88
CA ILE A 101 -7.56 41.58 -8.78
C ILE A 101 -8.51 41.42 -9.97
N ILE A 102 -8.23 40.44 -10.83
CA ILE A 102 -9.05 40.13 -12.01
C ILE A 102 -9.85 38.87 -11.70
N ASN A 103 -11.16 38.99 -11.60
CA ASN A 103 -12.06 37.86 -11.39
C ASN A 103 -12.51 37.29 -12.74
N ILE A 104 -12.22 36.01 -12.98
CA ILE A 104 -12.63 35.26 -14.17
C ILE A 104 -13.57 34.15 -13.69
N SER A 105 -14.85 34.25 -14.05
CA SER A 105 -15.85 33.23 -13.75
C SER A 105 -16.25 32.50 -15.04
N ILE A 106 -16.12 31.17 -15.05
CA ILE A 106 -16.54 30.33 -16.17
C ILE A 106 -17.64 29.38 -15.69
N ASP A 107 -18.73 29.31 -16.47
CA ASP A 107 -19.79 28.32 -16.26
C ASP A 107 -19.25 26.92 -16.58
N TYR A 108 -19.47 25.96 -15.67
CA TYR A 108 -19.07 24.56 -15.81
C TYR A 108 -19.54 23.94 -17.12
N ASN A 109 -20.74 24.29 -17.58
CA ASN A 109 -21.29 23.79 -18.85
C ASN A 109 -20.50 24.27 -20.08
N ASN A 110 -19.95 25.48 -20.01
CA ASN A 110 -19.18 26.09 -21.09
C ASN A 110 -17.68 25.79 -20.98
N TYR A 111 -17.24 25.15 -19.90
CA TYR A 111 -15.84 24.78 -19.72
C TYR A 111 -15.41 23.63 -20.63
N PHE A 112 -16.34 22.77 -21.10
CA PHE A 112 -15.99 21.63 -21.94
C PHE A 112 -16.56 21.78 -23.35
N ASP A 113 -15.73 21.52 -24.37
CA ASP A 113 -16.15 21.57 -25.77
C ASP A 113 -17.13 20.44 -26.13
N SER A 114 -17.15 19.35 -25.35
CA SER A 114 -18.00 18.19 -25.62
C SER A 114 -18.61 17.59 -24.35
N ASN A 115 -19.83 17.07 -24.51
CA ASN A 115 -20.52 16.34 -23.44
C ASN A 115 -19.75 15.09 -22.97
N LEU A 116 -18.95 14.48 -23.84
CA LEU A 116 -18.11 13.35 -23.47
C LEU A 116 -17.01 13.76 -22.49
N GLN A 117 -16.31 14.87 -22.75
CA GLN A 117 -15.32 15.41 -21.82
C GLN A 117 -15.95 15.81 -20.49
N LYS A 118 -17.15 16.41 -20.53
CA LYS A 118 -17.93 16.70 -19.32
C LYS A 118 -18.25 15.43 -18.52
N LEU A 119 -18.69 14.37 -19.19
CA LEU A 119 -18.94 13.08 -18.52
C LEU A 119 -17.68 12.49 -17.90
N LEU A 120 -16.56 12.53 -18.64
CA LEU A 120 -15.27 12.02 -18.15
C LEU A 120 -14.75 12.86 -16.97
N SER A 121 -14.98 14.18 -16.99
CA SER A 121 -14.49 15.07 -15.93
C SER A 121 -15.15 14.78 -14.58
N LEU A 122 -16.39 14.28 -14.54
CA LEU A 122 -17.06 13.84 -13.31
C LEU A 122 -16.31 12.75 -12.55
N THR A 123 -15.45 11.99 -13.24
CA THR A 123 -14.65 10.92 -12.62
C THR A 123 -13.30 11.42 -12.09
N THR A 124 -12.96 12.69 -12.30
CA THR A 124 -11.67 13.28 -11.96
C THR A 124 -11.79 14.62 -11.25
N ASN A 125 -10.71 15.09 -10.62
CA ASN A 125 -10.72 16.38 -9.95
C ASN A 125 -10.60 17.50 -10.98
N LEU A 126 -11.56 18.44 -11.00
CA LEU A 126 -11.53 19.62 -11.87
C LEU A 126 -10.26 20.45 -11.72
N GLU A 127 -9.69 20.46 -10.52
CA GLU A 127 -8.38 21.06 -10.24
C GLU A 127 -7.29 20.55 -11.18
N THR A 128 -7.20 19.24 -11.42
CA THR A 128 -6.18 18.67 -12.32
C THR A 128 -6.39 19.09 -13.77
N LEU A 129 -7.64 19.17 -14.22
CA LEU A 129 -7.99 19.63 -15.56
C LEU A 129 -7.65 21.11 -15.73
N PHE A 130 -7.97 21.94 -14.74
CA PHE A 130 -7.63 23.35 -14.76
C PHE A 130 -6.11 23.59 -14.77
N LEU A 131 -5.37 22.88 -13.92
CA LEU A 131 -3.91 22.97 -13.87
C LEU A 131 -3.27 22.53 -15.20
N HIS A 132 -3.82 21.52 -15.86
CA HIS A 132 -3.39 21.12 -17.19
C HIS A 132 -3.67 22.22 -18.24
N ASP A 133 -4.85 22.85 -18.21
CA ASP A 133 -5.16 23.94 -19.15
C ASP A 133 -4.22 25.14 -19.00
N ILE A 134 -3.96 25.54 -17.75
CA ILE A 134 -2.99 26.61 -17.45
C ILE A 134 -1.57 26.25 -17.89
N ALA A 135 -1.13 25.02 -17.62
CA ALA A 135 0.25 24.59 -17.89
C ALA A 135 0.58 24.57 -19.39
N TYR A 136 -0.41 24.34 -20.24
CA TYR A 136 -0.23 24.37 -21.70
C TYR A 136 -0.55 25.73 -22.31
N SER A 137 -1.29 26.61 -21.63
CA SER A 137 -1.59 27.95 -22.13
C SER A 137 -0.48 28.97 -21.83
N ILE A 138 0.27 28.79 -20.74
CA ILE A 138 1.31 29.74 -20.31
C ILE A 138 2.71 29.15 -20.52
N GLN A 139 3.57 29.86 -21.24
CA GLN A 139 4.96 29.46 -21.49
C GLN A 139 5.97 29.95 -20.43
N SER A 140 5.53 30.71 -19.44
CA SER A 140 6.35 31.23 -18.35
C SER A 140 6.21 30.42 -17.06
N ASP A 141 6.97 30.79 -16.01
CA ASP A 141 6.74 30.30 -14.66
C ASP A 141 5.29 30.59 -14.21
N ILE A 142 4.65 29.60 -13.60
CA ILE A 142 3.24 29.64 -13.20
C ILE A 142 3.16 29.34 -11.71
N TYR A 143 2.51 30.22 -10.96
CA TYR A 143 2.18 29.98 -9.56
C TYR A 143 0.66 29.99 -9.42
N VAL A 144 0.11 28.85 -9.00
CA VAL A 144 -1.33 28.69 -8.78
C VAL A 144 -1.57 28.25 -7.35
N LYS A 145 -2.58 28.81 -6.70
CA LYS A 145 -3.02 28.40 -5.36
C LYS A 145 -4.48 28.00 -5.41
N ASN A 146 -4.80 26.82 -4.90
CA ASN A 146 -6.18 26.43 -4.66
C ASN A 146 -6.67 27.10 -3.36
N ASN A 147 -7.78 27.84 -3.42
CA ASN A 147 -8.31 28.52 -2.24
C ASN A 147 -8.96 27.56 -1.24
N ALA A 148 -9.55 26.46 -1.70
CA ALA A 148 -10.22 25.50 -0.84
C ALA A 148 -9.22 24.64 -0.06
N THR A 149 -8.17 24.14 -0.74
CA THR A 149 -7.17 23.25 -0.12
C THR A 149 -5.94 23.99 0.40
N ASN A 150 -5.79 25.28 0.08
CA ASN A 150 -4.57 26.08 0.30
C ASN A 150 -3.29 25.50 -0.34
N GLN A 151 -3.40 24.51 -1.23
CA GLN A 151 -2.24 23.95 -1.92
C GLN A 151 -1.71 24.91 -2.98
N THR A 152 -0.39 24.99 -3.07
CA THR A 152 0.31 25.79 -4.08
C THR A 152 1.00 24.90 -5.10
N TYR A 153 0.83 25.28 -6.35
CA TYR A 153 1.32 24.59 -7.52
C TYR A 153 2.27 25.53 -8.24
N ILE A 154 3.48 25.05 -8.49
CA ILE A 154 4.55 25.85 -9.06
C ILE A 154 5.06 25.13 -10.30
N TRP A 155 4.86 25.74 -11.46
CA TRP A 155 5.60 25.39 -12.65
C TRP A 155 6.76 26.35 -12.80
N LYS A 156 7.95 25.78 -12.89
CA LYS A 156 9.11 26.48 -13.42
C LYS A 156 9.32 26.01 -14.84
N GLU A 157 9.70 26.91 -15.73
CA GLU A 157 10.13 26.58 -17.08
C GLU A 157 11.37 25.67 -16.98
N LYS A 158 11.16 24.36 -16.98
CA LYS A 158 12.25 23.39 -16.91
C LYS A 158 12.94 23.40 -18.26
N ARG A 159 14.11 24.04 -18.34
CA ARG A 159 15.08 23.79 -19.41
C ARG A 159 15.41 22.30 -19.38
N ALA A 160 14.81 21.53 -20.29
CA ALA A 160 15.12 20.13 -20.44
C ALA A 160 16.64 20.01 -20.63
N PRO A 161 17.33 19.07 -19.97
CA PRO A 161 18.74 18.83 -20.24
C PRO A 161 18.85 18.51 -21.74
N GLN A 162 19.53 19.39 -22.48
CA GLN A 162 19.69 19.25 -23.94
C GLN A 162 20.49 17.98 -24.28
N ASN A 163 21.29 17.49 -23.33
CA ASN A 163 22.10 16.29 -23.48
C ASN A 163 21.31 15.01 -23.18
N GLN A 164 21.26 14.09 -24.14
CA GLN A 164 20.62 12.76 -24.00
C GLN A 164 21.19 11.97 -22.82
N LEU A 165 22.51 12.03 -22.58
CA LEU A 165 23.16 11.40 -21.42
C LEU A 165 22.60 11.92 -20.09
N GLY A 166 22.31 13.22 -20.01
CA GLY A 166 21.73 13.82 -18.81
C GLY A 166 20.34 13.25 -18.51
N LYS A 167 19.51 13.03 -19.55
CA LYS A 167 18.19 12.39 -19.40
C LYS A 167 18.31 10.94 -18.91
N ILE A 168 19.23 10.17 -19.47
CA ILE A 168 19.47 8.77 -19.04
C ILE A 168 19.89 8.71 -17.58
N ILE A 169 20.85 9.56 -17.18
CA ILE A 169 21.32 9.63 -15.78
C ILE A 169 20.18 10.02 -14.85
N GLN A 170 19.36 11.00 -15.23
CA GLN A 170 18.19 11.40 -14.45
C GLN A 170 17.20 10.24 -14.28
N HIS A 171 16.87 9.52 -15.35
CA HIS A 171 15.96 8.38 -15.29
C HIS A 171 16.51 7.20 -14.48
N LEU A 172 17.82 6.93 -14.56
CA LEU A 172 18.48 5.92 -13.71
C LEU A 172 18.46 6.32 -12.23
N TRP A 173 18.63 7.62 -11.96
CA TRP A 173 18.54 8.16 -10.61
C TRP A 173 17.13 8.05 -10.04
N GLU A 174 16.11 8.44 -10.83
CA GLU A 174 14.68 8.28 -10.49
C GLU A 174 14.34 6.81 -10.24
N PHE A 175 14.77 5.89 -11.13
CA PHE A 175 14.61 4.44 -10.95
C PHE A 175 15.23 3.95 -9.63
N SER A 176 16.44 4.40 -9.32
CA SER A 176 17.17 4.01 -8.10
C SER A 176 16.48 4.52 -6.84
N ILE A 177 16.02 5.77 -6.84
CA ILE A 177 15.28 6.37 -5.73
C ILE A 177 13.95 5.63 -5.51
N ILE A 178 13.18 5.38 -6.57
CA ILE A 178 11.91 4.65 -6.48
C ILE A 178 12.15 3.26 -5.89
N THR A 179 13.16 2.54 -6.40
CA THR A 179 13.48 1.19 -5.93
C THR A 179 13.86 1.18 -4.45
N PHE A 180 14.69 2.13 -4.03
CA PHE A 180 15.11 2.27 -2.64
C PHE A 180 13.94 2.66 -1.72
N GLY A 181 13.11 3.62 -2.12
CA GLY A 181 11.93 4.03 -1.37
C GLY A 181 10.89 2.92 -1.23
N LEU A 182 10.65 2.15 -2.30
CA LEU A 182 9.78 0.97 -2.27
C LEU A 182 10.33 -0.11 -1.34
N PHE A 183 11.64 -0.35 -1.38
CA PHE A 183 12.29 -1.32 -0.50
C PHE A 183 12.12 -0.93 0.98
N ILE A 184 12.42 0.33 1.35
CA ILE A 184 12.24 0.83 2.72
C ILE A 184 10.78 0.70 3.14
N SER A 185 9.86 1.20 2.31
CA SER A 185 8.43 1.22 2.61
C SER A 185 7.87 -0.19 2.81
N SER A 186 8.15 -1.13 1.89
CA SER A 186 7.68 -2.52 2.00
C SER A 186 8.33 -3.25 3.18
N ALA A 187 9.65 -3.09 3.39
CA ALA A 187 10.35 -3.74 4.50
C ALA A 187 9.80 -3.29 5.87
N ILE A 188 9.61 -1.99 6.06
CA ILE A 188 9.12 -1.43 7.32
C ILE A 188 7.62 -1.73 7.51
N SER A 189 6.82 -1.69 6.44
CA SER A 189 5.39 -2.07 6.51
C SER A 189 5.21 -3.54 6.86
N SER A 190 5.98 -4.43 6.23
CA SER A 190 5.99 -5.88 6.53
C SER A 190 6.39 -6.16 7.98
N LEU A 191 7.42 -5.46 8.48
CA LEU A 191 7.85 -5.52 9.87
C LEU A 191 6.75 -5.02 10.82
N TYR A 192 6.16 -3.86 10.54
CA TYR A 192 5.07 -3.28 11.31
C TYR A 192 3.87 -4.23 11.41
N ILE A 193 3.44 -4.81 10.29
CA ILE A 193 2.33 -5.77 10.26
C ILE A 193 2.66 -7.01 11.10
N LYS A 194 3.83 -7.62 10.91
CA LYS A 194 4.23 -8.82 11.66
C LYS A 194 4.25 -8.56 13.16
N ILE A 195 4.84 -7.45 13.59
CA ILE A 195 4.90 -7.10 15.02
C ILE A 195 3.52 -6.78 15.56
N THR A 196 2.69 -6.07 14.80
CA THR A 196 1.30 -5.78 15.19
C THR A 196 0.50 -7.07 15.41
N ILE A 197 0.66 -8.07 14.54
CA ILE A 197 0.00 -9.37 14.69
C ILE A 197 0.54 -10.13 15.92
N ILE A 198 1.85 -10.11 16.16
CA ILE A 198 2.47 -10.74 17.33
C ILE A 198 1.99 -10.07 18.63
N CYS A 199 1.85 -8.74 18.63
CA CYS A 199 1.42 -7.91 19.75
C CYS A 199 -0.10 -7.86 19.95
N ALA A 200 -0.91 -8.17 18.93
CA ALA A 200 -2.37 -8.09 18.97
C ALA A 200 -3.01 -8.72 20.22
N PRO A 201 -2.53 -9.87 20.75
CA PRO A 201 -3.11 -10.47 21.94
C PRO A 201 -2.99 -9.60 23.20
N VAL A 202 -2.04 -8.68 23.26
CA VAL A 202 -1.89 -7.74 24.38
C VAL A 202 -3.05 -6.76 24.46
N ILE A 203 -3.52 -6.27 23.32
CA ILE A 203 -4.73 -5.44 23.25
C ILE A 203 -5.94 -6.24 23.73
N ILE A 204 -6.06 -7.49 23.28
CA ILE A 204 -7.14 -8.39 23.72
C ILE A 204 -7.07 -8.59 25.24
N ILE A 205 -5.88 -8.85 25.81
CA ILE A 205 -5.70 -9.00 27.27
C ILE A 205 -6.14 -7.73 28.00
N ILE A 206 -5.73 -6.55 27.53
CA ILE A 206 -6.16 -5.27 28.14
C ILE A 206 -7.69 -5.15 28.09
N MET A 207 -8.33 -5.45 26.96
CA MET A 207 -9.79 -5.42 26.82
C MET A 207 -10.47 -6.42 27.77
N LEU A 208 -9.89 -7.61 27.96
CA LEU A 208 -10.41 -8.62 28.88
C LEU A 208 -10.25 -8.21 30.34
N GLU A 209 -9.13 -7.64 30.73
CA GLU A 209 -8.91 -7.10 32.08
C GLU A 209 -9.90 -5.96 32.37
N VAL A 210 -10.14 -5.08 31.40
CA VAL A 210 -11.19 -4.05 31.50
C VAL A 210 -12.57 -4.69 31.64
N SER A 211 -12.90 -5.70 30.84
CA SER A 211 -14.18 -6.42 30.94
C SER A 211 -14.36 -7.14 32.28
N TYR A 212 -13.27 -7.65 32.86
CA TYR A 212 -13.25 -8.25 34.19
C TYR A 212 -13.58 -7.23 35.29
N LEU A 213 -13.07 -6.00 35.18
CA LEU A 213 -13.45 -4.89 36.09
C LEU A 213 -14.95 -4.57 36.03
N PHE A 214 -15.60 -4.77 34.87
CA PHE A 214 -17.04 -4.62 34.70
C PHE A 214 -17.87 -5.87 35.09
N GLY A 215 -17.25 -6.85 35.76
CA GLY A 215 -17.97 -7.99 36.34
C GLY A 215 -18.17 -9.18 35.39
N ASN A 216 -17.63 -9.14 34.17
CA ASN A 216 -17.74 -10.25 33.23
C ASN A 216 -16.66 -11.31 33.49
N ARG A 217 -16.90 -12.17 34.48
CA ARG A 217 -15.91 -13.15 34.98
C ARG A 217 -15.75 -14.41 34.11
N GLN A 218 -16.52 -14.56 33.03
CA GLN A 218 -16.56 -15.81 32.25
C GLN A 218 -15.52 -15.89 31.12
N ILE A 219 -14.70 -14.86 30.90
CA ILE A 219 -13.75 -14.89 29.77
C ILE A 219 -12.45 -15.58 30.18
N PHE A 220 -12.32 -16.84 29.77
CA PHE A 220 -11.26 -17.75 30.19
C PHE A 220 -9.84 -17.34 29.71
N PRO A 221 -8.87 -17.15 30.63
CA PRO A 221 -7.44 -17.06 30.31
C PRO A 221 -6.92 -18.27 29.52
N ILE A 222 -7.54 -19.44 29.74
CA ILE A 222 -7.26 -20.69 29.03
C ILE A 222 -7.55 -20.57 27.52
N PHE A 223 -8.61 -19.83 27.15
CA PHE A 223 -8.93 -19.62 25.73
C PHE A 223 -7.86 -18.75 25.07
N LEU A 224 -7.43 -17.69 25.75
CA LEU A 224 -6.36 -16.81 25.25
C LEU A 224 -5.03 -17.54 25.16
N ALA A 225 -4.73 -18.41 26.13
CA ALA A 225 -3.54 -19.23 26.12
C ALA A 225 -3.51 -20.28 25.00
N ARG A 226 -4.69 -20.77 24.58
CA ARG A 226 -4.83 -21.68 23.42
C ARG A 226 -4.84 -20.93 22.09
N ALA A 227 -5.44 -19.73 22.04
CA ALA A 227 -5.53 -18.93 20.82
C ALA A 227 -4.19 -18.28 20.45
N PHE A 228 -3.40 -17.88 21.46
CA PHE A 228 -2.10 -17.23 21.28
C PHE A 228 -1.04 -17.91 22.16
N PRO A 229 -0.57 -19.11 21.77
CA PRO A 229 0.34 -19.91 22.59
C PRO A 229 1.61 -19.16 23.01
N TRP A 230 2.12 -18.28 22.14
CA TRP A 230 3.34 -17.51 22.38
C TRP A 230 3.22 -16.45 23.48
N ILE A 231 2.02 -15.94 23.78
CA ILE A 231 1.80 -15.04 24.92
C ILE A 231 1.18 -15.83 26.08
N GLY A 232 0.29 -16.76 25.75
CA GLY A 232 -0.39 -17.66 26.66
C GLY A 232 0.52 -18.43 27.60
N LEU A 233 1.61 -18.97 27.08
CA LEU A 233 2.58 -19.74 27.87
C LEU A 233 3.23 -18.85 28.94
N TYR A 234 3.68 -17.65 28.58
CA TYR A 234 4.28 -16.72 29.54
C TYR A 234 3.26 -16.21 30.57
N LEU A 235 2.02 -15.95 30.15
CA LEU A 235 0.94 -15.60 31.08
C LEU A 235 0.66 -16.71 32.08
N ASN A 236 0.59 -17.97 31.63
CA ASN A 236 0.39 -19.12 32.50
C ASN A 236 1.55 -19.31 33.49
N ILE A 237 2.79 -19.05 33.07
CA ILE A 237 3.96 -19.09 33.97
C ILE A 237 3.89 -17.96 35.01
N LEU A 238 3.52 -16.75 34.60
CA LEU A 238 3.36 -15.62 35.51
C LEU A 238 2.23 -15.86 36.52
N ASP A 239 1.13 -16.46 36.09
CA ASP A 239 0.02 -16.86 36.97
C ASP A 239 0.45 -17.92 37.98
N ARG A 240 1.18 -18.95 37.54
CA ARG A 240 1.71 -20.00 38.42
C ARG A 240 2.73 -19.47 39.43
N THR A 241 3.49 -18.45 39.06
CA THR A 241 4.51 -17.83 39.91
C THR A 241 3.98 -16.63 40.71
N GLN A 242 2.68 -16.31 40.62
CA GLN A 242 2.03 -15.15 41.22
C GLN A 242 2.74 -13.81 40.95
N ARG A 243 3.39 -13.68 39.79
CA ARG A 243 4.07 -12.45 39.38
C ARG A 243 3.14 -11.56 38.56
N SER A 244 3.38 -10.25 38.60
CA SER A 244 2.53 -9.29 37.91
C SER A 244 2.64 -9.40 36.38
N LYS A 245 1.49 -9.54 35.70
CA LYS A 245 1.37 -9.49 34.23
C LYS A 245 1.70 -8.12 33.61
N LYS A 246 1.66 -7.07 34.43
CA LYS A 246 1.83 -5.67 34.01
C LYS A 246 3.12 -5.44 33.21
N GLN A 247 4.24 -6.02 33.66
CA GLN A 247 5.54 -5.84 32.99
C GLN A 247 5.54 -6.41 31.56
N LEU A 248 4.90 -7.58 31.36
CA LEU A 248 4.76 -8.19 30.04
C LEU A 248 3.90 -7.30 29.13
N ILE A 249 2.74 -6.87 29.62
CA ILE A 249 1.82 -5.98 28.87
C ILE A 249 2.52 -4.68 28.47
N ILE A 250 3.25 -4.06 29.40
CA ILE A 250 4.01 -2.82 29.14
C ILE A 250 5.11 -3.06 28.10
N ALA A 251 5.84 -4.17 28.17
CA ALA A 251 6.90 -4.47 27.20
C ALA A 251 6.36 -4.61 25.76
N PHE A 252 5.25 -5.34 25.58
CA PHE A 252 4.61 -5.47 24.26
C PHE A 252 3.97 -4.16 23.78
N ALA A 253 3.38 -3.37 24.68
CA ALA A 253 2.84 -2.05 24.34
C ALA A 253 3.95 -1.08 23.90
N LEU A 254 5.09 -1.05 24.61
CA LEU A 254 6.27 -0.27 24.23
C LEU A 254 6.85 -0.72 22.89
N MET A 255 6.90 -2.03 22.64
CA MET A 255 7.33 -2.57 21.35
C MET A 255 6.41 -2.12 20.21
N LEU A 256 5.09 -2.18 20.38
CA LEU A 256 4.12 -1.70 19.39
C LEU A 256 4.27 -0.19 19.14
N PHE A 257 4.41 0.60 20.21
CA PHE A 257 4.60 2.04 20.13
C PHE A 257 5.87 2.42 19.36
N LEU A 258 7.01 1.79 19.69
CA LEU A 258 8.29 2.03 19.02
C LEU A 258 8.21 1.68 17.53
N ILE A 259 7.61 0.54 17.20
CA ILE A 259 7.48 0.08 15.81
C ILE A 259 6.51 0.95 15.01
N TYR A 260 5.45 1.46 15.63
CA TYR A 260 4.57 2.44 15.01
C TYR A 260 5.30 3.76 14.71
N PHE A 261 6.16 4.24 15.62
CA PHE A 261 6.97 5.43 15.37
C PHE A 261 7.96 5.25 14.22
N ILE A 262 8.59 4.06 14.12
CA ILE A 262 9.45 3.71 12.98
C ILE A 262 8.64 3.68 11.68
N TYR A 263 7.43 3.11 11.71
CA TYR A 263 6.53 3.10 10.55
C TYR A 263 6.16 4.52 10.10
N LEU A 264 5.72 5.40 11.01
CA LEU A 264 5.42 6.80 10.68
C LEU A 264 6.63 7.54 10.13
N SER A 265 7.81 7.34 10.72
CA SER A 265 9.06 7.92 10.22
C SER A 265 9.37 7.43 8.80
N SER A 266 9.13 6.14 8.52
CA SER A 266 9.27 5.58 7.17
C SER A 266 8.27 6.12 6.17
N VAL A 267 7.03 6.40 6.59
CA VAL A 267 6.02 7.02 5.72
C VAL A 267 6.48 8.43 5.33
N ILE A 268 7.01 9.20 6.28
CA ILE A 268 7.54 10.55 6.02
C ILE A 268 8.76 10.48 5.08
N ILE A 269 9.75 9.63 5.38
CA ILE A 269 10.95 9.45 4.54
C ILE A 269 10.57 8.92 3.15
N GLY A 270 9.65 7.95 3.10
CA GLY A 270 9.12 7.39 1.87
C GLY A 270 8.38 8.44 1.06
N GLY A 271 7.61 9.33 1.70
CA GLY A 271 6.95 10.48 1.09
C GLY A 271 7.95 11.32 0.31
N PHE A 272 9.03 11.74 0.99
CA PHE A 272 10.11 12.54 0.38
C PHE A 272 10.87 11.83 -0.75
N LEU A 273 11.05 10.51 -0.68
CA LEU A 273 11.78 9.74 -1.70
C LEU A 273 10.90 9.42 -2.91
N LEU A 274 9.68 8.96 -2.68
CA LEU A 274 8.81 8.42 -3.72
C LEU A 274 8.04 9.51 -4.46
N PHE A 275 7.63 10.54 -3.75
CA PHE A 275 6.77 11.60 -4.26
C PHE A 275 7.56 12.90 -4.46
N LYS A 276 7.20 13.63 -5.52
CA LYS A 276 7.71 14.99 -5.75
C LYS A 276 6.99 15.95 -4.81
N SER A 277 7.59 17.12 -4.56
CA SER A 277 7.04 18.16 -3.68
C SER A 277 5.64 18.71 -4.05
N GLN A 278 5.02 18.26 -5.14
CA GLN A 278 3.77 18.81 -5.70
C GLN A 278 2.78 17.70 -6.04
N VAL A 279 2.43 16.90 -5.05
CA VAL A 279 1.43 15.84 -5.19
C VAL A 279 0.15 16.27 -4.46
N PRO A 280 -1.04 15.94 -5.00
CA PRO A 280 -2.31 16.25 -4.34
C PRO A 280 -2.37 15.69 -2.94
N PHE A 281 -3.06 16.41 -2.05
CA PHE A 281 -3.23 16.01 -0.66
C PHE A 281 -3.81 14.58 -0.58
N SER A 282 -3.41 13.80 0.43
CA SER A 282 -3.81 12.40 0.69
C SER A 282 -3.27 11.31 -0.26
N LEU A 283 -2.64 11.66 -1.38
CA LEU A 283 -2.20 10.63 -2.32
C LEU A 283 -1.09 9.75 -1.73
N GLU A 284 -0.16 10.36 -1.01
CA GLU A 284 0.94 9.64 -0.35
C GLU A 284 0.38 8.67 0.69
N ASP A 285 -0.54 9.15 1.54
CA ASP A 285 -1.20 8.34 2.57
C ASP A 285 -1.97 7.15 1.97
N ASN A 286 -2.72 7.40 0.88
CA ASN A 286 -3.44 6.35 0.17
C ASN A 286 -2.49 5.30 -0.42
N PHE A 287 -1.34 5.72 -0.94
CA PHE A 287 -0.32 4.82 -1.47
C PHE A 287 0.27 3.92 -0.38
N PHE A 288 0.71 4.49 0.74
CA PHE A 288 1.24 3.71 1.86
C PHE A 288 0.17 2.83 2.52
N GLY A 289 -1.08 3.31 2.56
CA GLY A 289 -2.24 2.51 2.96
C GLY A 289 -2.42 1.29 2.06
N LEU A 290 -2.35 1.46 0.73
CA LEU A 290 -2.44 0.36 -0.23
C LEU A 290 -1.29 -0.64 -0.07
N VAL A 291 -0.05 -0.16 0.11
CA VAL A 291 1.11 -1.03 0.39
C VAL A 291 0.86 -1.87 1.63
N THR A 292 0.43 -1.25 2.72
CA THR A 292 0.15 -1.94 3.99
C THR A 292 -0.99 -2.96 3.85
N VAL A 293 -2.08 -2.60 3.16
CA VAL A 293 -3.21 -3.51 2.89
C VAL A 293 -2.77 -4.69 2.04
N ASN A 294 -1.98 -4.48 1.00
CA ASN A 294 -1.48 -5.57 0.15
C ASN A 294 -0.51 -6.48 0.90
N GLU A 295 0.40 -5.94 1.71
CA GLU A 295 1.30 -6.71 2.57
C GLU A 295 0.50 -7.56 3.57
N PHE A 296 -0.53 -6.97 4.21
CA PHE A 296 -1.40 -7.68 5.13
C PHE A 296 -2.22 -8.77 4.43
N ALA A 297 -2.81 -8.46 3.27
CA ALA A 297 -3.55 -9.43 2.46
C ALA A 297 -2.64 -10.57 1.98
N SER A 298 -1.38 -10.27 1.61
CA SER A 298 -0.39 -11.28 1.25
C SER A 298 -0.09 -12.24 2.39
N LEU A 299 -0.01 -11.70 3.61
CA LEU A 299 0.23 -12.47 4.82
C LEU A 299 -0.98 -13.35 5.15
N LEU A 300 -2.19 -12.85 4.98
CA LEU A 300 -3.43 -13.56 5.29
C LEU A 300 -3.86 -14.60 4.26
N PHE A 301 -3.64 -14.36 2.96
CA PHE A 301 -4.27 -15.16 1.90
C PHE A 301 -3.30 -15.94 1.01
N LEU A 302 -2.04 -15.51 0.84
CA LEU A 302 -1.14 -16.15 -0.12
C LEU A 302 -0.26 -17.20 0.56
N ARG A 303 -0.40 -18.46 0.16
CA ARG A 303 0.33 -19.60 0.73
C ARG A 303 0.91 -20.54 -0.30
N THR A 304 0.28 -20.64 -1.45
CA THR A 304 0.77 -21.48 -2.54
C THR A 304 2.08 -20.94 -3.11
N ARG A 305 2.90 -21.82 -3.70
CA ARG A 305 4.16 -21.42 -4.32
C ARG A 305 3.96 -20.37 -5.41
N SER A 306 2.98 -20.59 -6.28
CA SER A 306 2.71 -19.70 -7.42
C SER A 306 2.31 -18.31 -6.96
N SER A 307 1.41 -18.22 -5.96
CA SER A 307 0.96 -16.93 -5.46
C SER A 307 2.09 -16.16 -4.76
N LEU A 308 2.87 -16.83 -3.90
CA LEU A 308 4.02 -16.24 -3.21
C LEU A 308 5.15 -15.80 -4.16
N TYR A 309 5.26 -16.42 -5.35
CA TYR A 309 6.25 -16.05 -6.34
C TYR A 309 5.81 -14.90 -7.25
N PHE A 310 4.58 -14.95 -7.75
CA PHE A 310 4.12 -14.04 -8.80
C PHE A 310 3.44 -12.79 -8.26
N VAL A 311 2.62 -12.88 -7.21
CA VAL A 311 1.86 -11.72 -6.72
C VAL A 311 2.79 -10.58 -6.28
N PRO A 312 3.84 -10.81 -5.47
CA PRO A 312 4.75 -9.72 -5.08
C PRO A 312 5.46 -9.07 -6.27
N LYS A 313 5.74 -9.84 -7.34
CA LYS A 313 6.38 -9.30 -8.55
C LYS A 313 5.42 -8.39 -9.31
N PHE A 314 4.18 -8.84 -9.50
CA PHE A 314 3.17 -8.03 -10.17
C PHE A 314 2.88 -6.75 -9.38
N THR A 315 2.69 -6.83 -8.05
CA THR A 315 2.44 -5.65 -7.22
C THR A 315 3.58 -4.65 -7.28
N ILE A 316 4.84 -5.10 -7.20
CA ILE A 316 6.01 -4.21 -7.35
C ILE A 316 6.06 -3.57 -8.73
N ILE A 317 5.77 -4.32 -9.80
CA ILE A 317 5.71 -3.75 -11.16
C ILE A 317 4.63 -2.66 -11.23
N TYR A 318 3.45 -2.88 -10.67
CA TYR A 318 2.38 -1.89 -10.67
C TYR A 318 2.74 -0.64 -9.85
N TYR A 319 3.33 -0.81 -8.67
CA TYR A 319 3.86 0.30 -7.87
C TYR A 319 4.91 1.09 -8.63
N TYR A 320 5.83 0.39 -9.29
CA TYR A 320 6.87 1.03 -10.09
C TYR A 320 6.26 1.85 -11.23
N LEU A 321 5.31 1.30 -11.99
CA LEU A 321 4.63 2.01 -13.08
C LEU A 321 3.88 3.25 -12.58
N PHE A 322 3.20 3.14 -11.44
CA PHE A 322 2.50 4.27 -10.83
C PHE A 322 3.47 5.37 -10.37
N LEU A 323 4.51 5.01 -9.62
CA LEU A 323 5.49 5.98 -9.13
C LEU A 323 6.28 6.61 -10.27
N TRP A 324 6.61 5.82 -11.30
CA TRP A 324 7.21 6.32 -12.52
C TRP A 324 6.32 7.35 -13.23
N TYR A 325 5.01 7.07 -13.31
CA TYR A 325 4.04 8.03 -13.83
C TYR A 325 4.03 9.33 -13.01
N VAL A 326 3.91 9.22 -11.68
CA VAL A 326 3.90 10.37 -10.76
C VAL A 326 5.20 11.18 -10.84
N GLN A 327 6.35 10.53 -11.00
CA GLN A 327 7.62 11.22 -11.17
C GLN A 327 7.80 11.77 -12.59
N SER A 328 7.24 11.15 -13.62
CA SER A 328 7.44 11.63 -15.00
C SER A 328 6.58 12.86 -15.32
N THR A 329 5.37 12.93 -14.74
CA THR A 329 4.46 14.07 -14.96
C THR A 329 4.57 15.06 -13.81
N ASN A 330 4.38 16.36 -14.07
CA ASN A 330 4.27 17.34 -12.97
C ASN A 330 2.83 17.34 -12.40
N TYR A 331 1.80 17.17 -13.26
CA TYR A 331 0.38 17.23 -12.87
C TYR A 331 -0.47 16.27 -13.71
N GLY A 332 -0.32 14.98 -13.45
CA GLY A 332 -1.14 13.93 -14.04
C GLY A 332 -2.46 13.72 -13.31
N PHE A 333 -3.27 12.81 -13.85
CA PHE A 333 -4.53 12.34 -13.22
C PHE A 333 -4.22 11.37 -12.08
N TYR A 334 -3.51 11.83 -11.05
CA TYR A 334 -2.91 10.96 -10.04
C TYR A 334 -3.92 10.21 -9.17
N SER A 335 -5.06 10.83 -8.83
CA SER A 335 -6.13 10.17 -8.09
C SER A 335 -6.70 8.98 -8.87
N LEU A 336 -6.96 9.18 -10.17
CA LEU A 336 -7.46 8.12 -11.06
C LEU A 336 -6.40 7.05 -11.31
N ALA A 337 -5.12 7.43 -11.43
CA ALA A 337 -4.01 6.48 -11.51
C ALA A 337 -3.87 5.65 -10.22
N MET A 338 -4.05 6.26 -9.05
CA MET A 338 -4.03 5.58 -7.75
C MET A 338 -5.21 4.60 -7.59
N LEU A 339 -6.41 4.99 -8.06
CA LEU A 339 -7.58 4.11 -8.13
C LEU A 339 -7.34 2.93 -9.07
N THR A 340 -6.72 3.19 -10.23
CA THR A 340 -6.33 2.15 -11.18
C THR A 340 -5.35 1.18 -10.54
N LEU A 341 -4.32 1.69 -9.86
CA LEU A 341 -3.35 0.87 -9.14
C LEU A 341 -4.03 -0.02 -8.09
N SER A 342 -4.94 0.53 -7.27
CA SER A 342 -5.63 -0.25 -6.25
C SER A 342 -6.49 -1.36 -6.85
N TYR A 343 -7.21 -1.09 -7.96
CA TYR A 343 -8.00 -2.11 -8.66
C TYR A 343 -7.13 -3.17 -9.34
N VAL A 344 -6.00 -2.82 -9.95
CA VAL A 344 -5.08 -3.83 -10.51
C VAL A 344 -4.53 -4.72 -9.38
N CYS A 345 -4.08 -4.14 -8.27
CA CYS A 345 -3.57 -4.89 -7.14
C CYS A 345 -4.64 -5.83 -6.56
N LEU A 346 -5.82 -5.33 -6.20
CA LEU A 346 -6.90 -6.15 -5.64
C LEU A 346 -7.42 -7.19 -6.63
N GLY A 347 -7.55 -6.82 -7.90
CA GLY A 347 -7.98 -7.71 -8.98
C GLY A 347 -7.01 -8.88 -9.18
N THR A 348 -5.70 -8.61 -9.18
CA THR A 348 -4.67 -9.65 -9.24
C THR A 348 -4.67 -10.53 -7.99
N PHE A 349 -4.84 -9.96 -6.79
CA PHE A 349 -5.02 -10.75 -5.56
C PHE A 349 -6.22 -11.71 -5.66
N CYS A 350 -7.41 -11.22 -6.03
CA CYS A 350 -8.61 -12.05 -6.21
C CYS A 350 -8.40 -13.15 -7.26
N LEU A 351 -7.74 -12.81 -8.37
CA LEU A 351 -7.43 -13.77 -9.43
C LEU A 351 -6.51 -14.89 -8.93
N PHE A 352 -5.46 -14.58 -8.18
CA PHE A 352 -4.55 -15.60 -7.63
C PHE A 352 -5.21 -16.44 -6.52
N ILE A 353 -6.10 -15.84 -5.72
CA ILE A 353 -6.90 -16.58 -4.76
C ILE A 353 -7.79 -17.60 -5.48
N TYR A 354 -8.47 -17.16 -6.54
CA TYR A 354 -9.34 -18.02 -7.34
C TYR A 354 -8.60 -19.13 -8.08
N LEU A 355 -7.46 -18.83 -8.71
CA LEU A 355 -6.71 -19.79 -9.53
C LEU A 355 -5.83 -20.76 -8.74
N TYR A 356 -5.28 -20.34 -7.60
CA TYR A 356 -4.29 -21.13 -6.87
C TYR A 356 -4.69 -21.42 -5.43
N GLU A 357 -5.12 -20.43 -4.65
CA GLU A 357 -5.38 -20.66 -3.22
C GLU A 357 -6.62 -21.54 -2.98
N ILE A 358 -7.75 -21.26 -3.64
CA ILE A 358 -8.97 -22.07 -3.47
C ILE A 358 -8.76 -23.51 -3.98
N PRO A 359 -8.22 -23.77 -5.19
CA PRO A 359 -7.96 -25.13 -5.64
C PRO A 359 -6.97 -25.89 -4.77
N SER A 360 -6.05 -25.20 -4.08
CA SER A 360 -5.06 -25.84 -3.21
C SER A 360 -5.64 -26.60 -2.02
N LEU A 361 -6.88 -26.28 -1.62
CA LEU A 361 -7.62 -27.00 -0.58
C LEU A 361 -7.91 -28.46 -0.97
N GLY A 362 -7.97 -28.76 -2.27
CA GLY A 362 -8.20 -30.11 -2.79
C GLY A 362 -6.94 -30.82 -3.31
N TRP A 363 -5.76 -30.19 -3.20
CA TRP A 363 -4.52 -30.81 -3.67
C TRP A 363 -4.07 -31.93 -2.74
N ASN A 364 -3.25 -32.86 -3.26
CA ASN A 364 -2.68 -33.93 -2.46
C ASN A 364 -1.86 -33.32 -1.29
N PRO A 365 -2.21 -33.58 -0.02
CA PRO A 365 -1.53 -33.00 1.13
C PRO A 365 -0.08 -33.47 1.28
N LEU A 366 0.28 -34.61 0.67
CA LEU A 366 1.65 -35.13 0.69
C LEU A 366 2.57 -34.40 -0.30
N SER A 367 2.00 -33.71 -1.30
CA SER A 367 2.81 -32.92 -2.24
C SER A 367 3.49 -31.77 -1.52
N TYR A 368 4.77 -31.56 -1.81
CA TYR A 368 5.60 -30.50 -1.24
C TYR A 368 5.22 -29.09 -1.69
N TYR A 369 4.30 -28.97 -2.65
CA TYR A 369 3.72 -27.70 -3.10
C TYR A 369 2.36 -27.37 -2.47
N THR A 370 1.79 -28.30 -1.71
CA THR A 370 0.47 -28.13 -1.10
C THR A 370 0.59 -27.52 0.28
N PRO A 371 -0.06 -26.36 0.54
CA PRO A 371 -0.07 -25.76 1.86
C PRO A 371 -0.81 -26.68 2.84
N THR A 372 -0.20 -26.92 3.99
CA THR A 372 -0.78 -27.71 5.08
C THR A 372 -0.59 -26.99 6.40
N ILE A 373 -1.22 -27.47 7.48
CA ILE A 373 -1.06 -26.91 8.83
C ILE A 373 0.41 -26.89 9.27
N ASP A 374 1.19 -27.91 8.94
CA ASP A 374 2.61 -27.94 9.26
C ASP A 374 3.46 -27.16 8.25
N ARG A 375 2.92 -26.87 7.07
CA ARG A 375 3.57 -26.15 5.97
C ARG A 375 2.67 -25.03 5.46
N PRO A 376 2.41 -24.00 6.27
CA PRO A 376 1.43 -22.97 5.94
C PRO A 376 1.85 -22.15 4.71
N ARG A 377 3.15 -22.07 4.36
CA ARG A 377 3.62 -21.42 3.13
C ARG A 377 4.58 -22.32 2.36
N CYS A 378 4.31 -22.51 1.07
CA CYS A 378 4.96 -23.56 0.26
C CYS A 378 6.11 -23.08 -0.63
N TYR A 379 6.60 -21.85 -0.45
CA TYR A 379 7.67 -21.33 -1.31
C TYR A 379 9.05 -21.28 -0.64
N TYR A 380 9.12 -20.78 0.58
CA TYR A 380 10.37 -20.51 1.28
C TYR A 380 10.54 -21.41 2.51
N LEU A 381 11.78 -21.81 2.78
CA LEU A 381 12.16 -22.47 4.04
C LEU A 381 13.20 -21.61 4.76
N PRO A 382 13.06 -21.33 6.07
CA PRO A 382 14.15 -20.77 6.85
C PRO A 382 15.25 -21.82 6.97
N VAL A 383 16.49 -21.44 6.63
CA VAL A 383 17.64 -22.37 6.58
C VAL A 383 18.19 -22.72 7.96
N PHE A 384 17.91 -21.92 9.00
CA PHE A 384 18.58 -22.08 10.30
C PHE A 384 17.65 -22.01 11.52
N SER A 385 17.94 -22.93 12.45
CA SER A 385 17.23 -23.33 13.67
C SER A 385 15.96 -24.14 13.43
N LEU A 386 15.74 -25.22 14.21
CA LEU A 386 14.45 -25.90 14.40
C LEU A 386 13.78 -25.44 15.72
N ASN A 387 14.44 -24.58 16.50
CA ASN A 387 13.99 -24.12 17.83
C ASN A 387 12.70 -23.28 17.77
N TRP A 388 12.42 -22.63 16.63
CA TRP A 388 11.21 -21.88 16.30
C TRP A 388 9.92 -22.72 16.17
N VAL A 389 10.01 -24.05 16.30
CA VAL A 389 8.84 -24.95 16.37
C VAL A 389 8.05 -24.69 17.65
N ASN A 390 8.75 -24.37 18.75
CA ASN A 390 8.15 -24.22 20.09
C ASN A 390 8.15 -22.76 20.60
N ASP A 391 8.82 -21.84 19.92
CA ASP A 391 9.00 -20.45 20.38
C ASP A 391 8.67 -19.42 19.28
N LEU A 392 8.56 -18.15 19.67
CA LEU A 392 8.46 -17.04 18.71
C LEU A 392 9.68 -17.06 17.79
N PRO A 393 9.51 -17.02 16.45
CA PRO A 393 10.65 -16.80 15.57
C PRO A 393 11.30 -15.49 15.98
N GLN A 394 12.60 -15.53 16.24
CA GLN A 394 13.33 -14.34 16.66
C GLN A 394 13.17 -13.26 15.59
N LEU A 395 12.90 -12.01 15.96
CA LEU A 395 12.53 -10.94 15.02
C LEU A 395 13.53 -10.78 13.87
N TRP A 396 14.81 -10.97 14.13
CA TRP A 396 15.87 -10.88 13.13
C TRP A 396 15.85 -12.00 12.07
N SER A 397 15.09 -13.07 12.30
CA SER A 397 14.90 -14.14 11.31
C SER A 397 14.17 -13.68 10.04
N MET A 398 13.53 -12.51 10.06
CA MET A 398 12.98 -11.88 8.86
C MET A 398 14.05 -11.43 7.86
N PHE A 399 15.29 -11.27 8.31
CA PHE A 399 16.44 -10.94 7.47
C PHE A 399 17.19 -12.18 6.97
N TYR A 400 16.76 -13.39 7.34
CA TYR A 400 17.41 -14.58 6.84
C TYR A 400 17.18 -14.74 5.34
N PRO A 401 18.20 -15.15 4.58
CA PRO A 401 18.05 -15.49 3.18
C PRO A 401 17.10 -16.69 3.06
N LEU A 402 15.89 -16.42 2.59
CA LEU A 402 14.89 -17.44 2.34
C LEU A 402 15.33 -18.27 1.13
N HIS A 403 15.61 -19.55 1.34
CA HIS A 403 15.90 -20.45 0.23
C HIS A 403 14.60 -21.04 -0.30
N GLY A 404 14.50 -21.06 -1.63
CA GLY A 404 13.36 -21.71 -2.29
C GLY A 404 13.37 -23.20 -1.96
N ARG A 405 12.21 -23.76 -1.62
CA ARG A 405 12.08 -25.20 -1.30
C ARG A 405 12.60 -26.12 -2.42
N ARG A 406 12.65 -25.62 -3.66
CA ARG A 406 13.20 -26.33 -4.84
C ARG A 406 14.68 -26.72 -4.72
N TYR A 407 15.43 -26.09 -3.82
CA TYR A 407 16.85 -26.37 -3.63
C TYR A 407 17.12 -27.45 -2.57
N PHE A 408 16.07 -27.96 -1.92
CA PHE A 408 16.18 -29.05 -0.95
C PHE A 408 15.63 -30.33 -1.57
N GLN A 409 16.33 -31.44 -1.33
CA GLN A 409 15.80 -32.77 -1.65
C GLN A 409 14.59 -33.06 -0.75
N ILE A 410 13.65 -33.86 -1.27
CA ILE A 410 12.43 -34.26 -0.53
C ILE A 410 12.79 -34.95 0.79
N GLN A 411 13.88 -35.71 0.80
CA GLN A 411 14.43 -36.41 1.96
C GLN A 411 14.84 -35.42 3.07
N ASN A 412 15.57 -34.35 2.71
CA ASN A 412 15.99 -33.30 3.64
C ASN A 412 14.81 -32.53 4.24
N LEU A 413 13.68 -32.49 3.52
CA LEU A 413 12.45 -31.84 3.97
C LEU A 413 11.56 -32.77 4.79
N ALA A 414 11.80 -34.08 4.83
CA ALA A 414 10.94 -35.05 5.51
C ALA A 414 10.77 -34.76 7.00
N LEU A 415 11.86 -34.34 7.67
CA LEU A 415 11.86 -33.96 9.08
C LEU A 415 11.11 -32.64 9.35
N VAL A 416 11.27 -31.66 8.46
CA VAL A 416 10.60 -30.35 8.56
C VAL A 416 9.10 -30.47 8.28
N ASP A 417 8.75 -31.35 7.34
CA ASP A 417 7.40 -31.58 6.88
C ASP A 417 6.64 -32.62 7.71
N ARG A 418 7.30 -33.20 8.73
CA ARG A 418 6.74 -34.26 9.59
C ARG A 418 6.20 -35.44 8.78
N ASN A 419 6.85 -35.76 7.66
CA ASN A 419 6.52 -36.91 6.82
C ASN A 419 7.15 -38.17 7.45
N PHE A 420 6.56 -38.63 8.56
CA PHE A 420 7.07 -39.76 9.34
C PHE A 420 7.29 -41.04 8.52
N PRO A 421 6.42 -41.42 7.56
CA PRO A 421 6.68 -42.58 6.71
C PRO A 421 7.97 -42.45 5.90
N LEU A 422 8.21 -41.29 5.28
CA LEU A 422 9.43 -41.05 4.50
C LEU A 422 10.66 -40.93 5.41
N LEU A 423 10.51 -40.28 6.57
CA LEU A 423 11.58 -40.12 7.55
C LEU A 423 12.02 -41.46 8.12
N ASN A 424 11.08 -42.32 8.52
CA ASN A 424 11.38 -43.64 9.07
C ASN A 424 12.09 -44.52 8.04
N ASN A 425 11.61 -44.52 6.78
CA ASN A 425 12.29 -45.25 5.71
C ASN A 425 13.73 -44.76 5.49
N LEU A 426 14.00 -43.46 5.61
CA LEU A 426 15.36 -42.92 5.48
C LEU A 426 16.25 -43.32 6.66
N LEU A 427 15.72 -43.23 7.88
CA LEU A 427 16.44 -43.66 9.08
C LEU A 427 16.75 -45.16 9.04
N ASP A 428 15.83 -45.98 8.57
CA ASP A 428 16.04 -47.43 8.42
C ASP A 428 17.14 -47.74 7.39
N ILE A 429 17.21 -46.99 6.28
CA ILE A 429 18.28 -47.12 5.27
C ILE A 429 19.63 -46.70 5.86
N GLU A 430 19.71 -45.56 6.54
CA GLU A 430 20.95 -45.09 7.17
C GLU A 430 21.43 -46.05 8.27
N MET A 431 20.51 -46.62 9.05
CA MET A 431 20.83 -47.63 10.07
C MET A 431 21.36 -48.93 9.46
N GLN A 432 20.88 -49.32 8.28
CA GLN A 432 21.38 -50.49 7.55
C GLN A 432 22.76 -50.24 6.92
N GLU A 433 23.07 -49.01 6.50
CA GLU A 433 24.39 -48.65 5.94
C GLU A 433 25.49 -48.51 7.01
N GLN A 434 25.12 -48.33 8.28
CA GLN A 434 26.06 -48.23 9.41
C GLN A 434 26.39 -49.56 10.09
N GLN A 435 25.67 -50.64 9.76
CA GLN A 435 25.93 -52.01 10.23
C GLN A 435 26.78 -52.77 9.22
#